data_AF-A0A523NUX7-F1
#
_entry.id   AF-A0A523NUX7-F1
#
_cell.length_a   1.000
_cell.length_b   1.000
_cell.length_c   1.000
_cell.angle_alpha   90.00
_cell.angle_beta   90.00
_cell.angle_gamma   90.00
#
_symmetry.space_group_name_H-M   'P 1'
#
loop_
_entity.id
_entity.type
_entity.pdbx_description
1 polymer ?
#
loop_
_entity_poly.entity_id
_entity_poly.type
_entity_poly.pdbx_seq_one_letter_code
_entity_poly.pdbx_strand_id
1 'polypeptide(L)' 'MSIAQTLEGFQFQVDNALKQNLPAAEHHPTRLHTAMRYAVLSPGKRVRPVLVYATGQAFGTPLIEL' A
#
# COMPACT_ATOMS: atom_id res chain seq x y z
N MET A 1 -2.21 -20.75 6.26
CA MET A 1 -1.71 -19.37 6.45
C MET A 1 -2.52 -18.76 7.59
N SER A 2 -1.88 -18.14 8.59
CA SER A 2 -2.63 -17.48 9.66
C SER A 2 -3.21 -16.15 9.16
N ILE A 3 -4.27 -15.66 9.82
CA ILE A 3 -4.85 -14.34 9.49
C ILE A 3 -3.78 -13.25 9.60
N ALA A 4 -2.91 -13.32 10.62
CA ALA A 4 -1.81 -12.38 10.80
C ALA A 4 -0.86 -12.35 9.59
N GLN A 5 -0.45 -13.53 9.09
CA GLN A 5 0.42 -13.63 7.89
C GLN A 5 -0.25 -13.06 6.64
N THR A 6 -1.55 -13.30 6.46
CA THR A 6 -2.31 -12.74 5.33
C THR A 6 -2.39 -11.21 5.40
N LEU A 7 -2.63 -10.67 6.61
CA LEU A 7 -2.67 -9.23 6.84
C LEU A 7 -1.32 -8.55 6.56
N GLU A 8 -0.22 -9.16 7.01
CA GLU A 8 1.14 -8.69 6.72
C GLU A 8 1.43 -8.66 5.22
N GLY A 9 1.04 -9.71 4.49
CA GLY A 9 1.15 -9.75 3.03
C GLY A 9 0.38 -8.62 2.34
N PHE A 10 -0.87 -8.37 2.75
CA PHE A 10 -1.67 -7.27 2.22
C PHE A 10 -1.10 -5.89 2.53
N GLN A 11 -0.57 -5.70 3.74
CA GLN A 11 0.08 -4.46 4.15
C GLN A 11 1.34 -4.18 3.32
N PHE A 12 2.19 -5.20 3.13
CA PHE A 12 3.37 -5.10 2.29
C PHE A 12 3.02 -4.67 0.85
N GLN A 13 1.98 -5.27 0.29
CA GLN A 13 1.58 -5.02 -1.10
C GLN A 13 1.01 -3.62 -1.30
N VAL A 14 0.17 -3.13 -0.39
CA VAL A 14 -0.26 -1.73 -0.47
C VAL A 14 0.89 -0.74 -0.25
N ASP A 15 1.82 -1.01 0.66
CA ASP A 15 2.95 -0.10 0.88
C ASP A 15 3.85 0.01 -0.36
N ASN A 16 4.06 -1.10 -1.08
CA ASN A 16 4.79 -1.09 -2.35
C ASN A 16 4.02 -0.33 -3.44
N ALA A 17 2.73 -0.61 -3.60
CA ALA A 17 1.88 0.10 -4.55
C ALA A 17 1.90 1.62 -4.30
N LEU A 18 1.79 2.04 -3.03
CA LEU A 18 1.85 3.47 -2.66
C LEU A 18 3.22 4.09 -2.99
N LYS A 19 4.33 3.38 -2.76
CA LYS A 19 5.68 3.89 -3.08
C LYS A 19 5.87 4.10 -4.58
N GLN A 20 5.38 3.17 -5.40
CA GLN A 20 5.49 3.20 -6.87
C GLN A 20 4.60 4.28 -7.49
N ASN A 21 3.41 4.51 -6.92
CA ASN A 21 2.44 5.48 -7.47
C ASN A 21 2.67 6.92 -7.01
N LEU A 22 3.52 7.15 -6.01
CA LEU A 22 3.89 8.50 -5.57
C LEU A 22 5.13 8.98 -6.33
N PRO A 23 5.16 10.26 -6.76
CA PRO A 23 6.37 10.86 -7.33
C PRO A 23 7.57 10.69 -6.39
N ALA A 24 8.77 10.58 -6.98
CA ALA A 24 10.01 10.64 -6.22
C ALA A 24 10.11 11.97 -5.47
N ALA A 25 10.63 11.93 -4.23
CA ALA A 25 10.71 13.13 -3.39
C ALA A 25 11.62 14.20 -4.00
N GLU A 26 12.60 13.75 -4.78
CA GLU A 26 13.64 14.54 -5.42
C GLU A 26 13.12 15.29 -6.65
N HIS A 27 12.02 14.82 -7.27
CA HIS A 27 11.44 15.50 -8.43
C HIS A 27 10.80 16.83 -8.04
N HIS A 28 11.05 17.86 -8.85
CA HIS A 28 10.37 19.14 -8.70
C HIS A 28 8.85 19.00 -8.96
N PRO A 29 7.98 19.57 -8.11
CA PRO A 29 8.27 20.36 -6.90
C PRO A 29 8.55 19.49 -5.65
N THR A 30 9.81 19.48 -5.20
CA THR A 30 10.34 18.60 -4.14
C THR A 30 9.54 18.68 -2.84
N ARG A 31 9.22 19.88 -2.36
CA ARG A 31 8.50 20.06 -1.07
C ARG A 31 7.12 19.41 -1.08
N LEU A 32 6.41 19.49 -2.20
CA LEU A 32 5.08 18.88 -2.34
C LEU A 32 5.19 17.35 -2.33
N HIS A 33 6.08 16.79 -3.14
CA HIS A 33 6.25 15.34 -3.22
C HIS A 33 6.73 14.74 -1.89
N THR A 34 7.65 15.41 -1.19
CA THR A 34 8.05 15.01 0.17
C THR A 34 6.85 15.01 1.13
N ALA A 35 6.00 16.05 1.10
CA ALA A 35 4.82 16.13 1.96
C ALA A 35 3.79 15.02 1.63
N MET A 36 3.56 14.72 0.35
CA MET A 36 2.69 13.64 -0.08
C MET A 36 3.19 12.28 0.41
N ARG A 37 4.48 12.00 0.21
CA ARG A 37 5.11 10.75 0.66
C ARG A 37 5.06 10.62 2.17
N TYR A 38 5.34 11.70 2.92
CA TYR A 38 5.22 11.71 4.37
C TYR A 38 3.80 11.37 4.82
N ALA A 39 2.78 12.03 4.26
CA ALA A 39 1.39 11.82 4.68
C ALA A 39 0.88 10.39 4.41
N VAL A 40 1.32 9.79 3.29
CA VAL A 40 0.81 8.50 2.81
C VAL A 40 1.63 7.31 3.33
N LEU A 41 2.96 7.40 3.29
CA LEU A 41 3.87 6.30 3.61
C LEU A 41 4.20 6.20 5.10
N SER A 42 3.71 7.11 5.95
CA SER A 42 3.80 6.97 7.39
C SER A 42 3.19 5.64 7.88
N PRO A 43 3.72 5.03 8.95
CA PRO A 43 3.21 3.78 9.48
C PRO A 43 1.72 3.83 9.79
N GLY A 44 1.00 2.74 9.52
CA GLY A 44 -0.43 2.64 9.83
C GLY A 44 -0.98 1.25 9.57
N LYS A 45 -2.16 0.95 10.11
CA LYS A 45 -2.78 -0.38 10.04
C LYS A 45 -3.24 -0.80 8.63
N ARG A 46 -3.33 0.16 7.69
CA ARG A 46 -3.84 -0.03 6.32
C ARG A 46 -5.19 -0.77 6.25
N VAL A 47 -6.09 -0.53 7.20
CA VAL A 47 -7.38 -1.24 7.31
C VAL A 47 -8.19 -1.20 6.01
N ARG A 48 -8.28 -0.02 5.38
CA ARG A 48 -9.07 0.14 4.14
C ARG A 48 -8.48 -0.70 2.98
N PRO A 49 -7.19 -0.58 2.62
CA PRO A 49 -6.58 -1.47 1.62
C PRO A 49 -6.69 -2.97 1.91
N VAL A 50 -6.47 -3.37 3.17
CA VAL A 50 -6.60 -4.78 3.59
C VAL A 50 -7.99 -5.33 3.27
N LEU A 51 -9.05 -4.57 3.54
CA LEU A 51 -10.42 -4.99 3.22
C LEU A 51 -10.67 -5.13 1.71
N VAL A 52 -10.03 -4.27 0.90
CA VAL A 52 -10.11 -4.38 -0.57
C VAL A 52 -9.48 -5.68 -1.04
N TYR A 53 -8.25 -5.98 -0.61
CA TYR A 53 -7.57 -7.23 -0.98
C TYR A 53 -8.31 -8.48 -0.49
N ALA A 54 -8.80 -8.46 0.76
CA ALA A 54 -9.57 -9.56 1.32
C ALA A 54 -10.86 -9.81 0.51
N THR A 55 -11.53 -8.74 0.08
CA THR A 55 -12.73 -8.84 -0.76
C THR A 55 -12.39 -9.48 -2.10
N GLY A 56 -11.35 -8.99 -2.80
CA GLY A 56 -10.91 -9.59 -4.07
C GLY A 56 -10.58 -11.08 -3.93
N GLN A 57 -9.85 -11.44 -2.87
CA GLN A 57 -9.51 -12.84 -2.58
C GLN A 57 -10.76 -13.69 -2.32
N ALA A 58 -11.77 -13.17 -1.63
CA ALA A 58 -13.04 -13.87 -1.38
C ALA A 58 -13.80 -14.20 -2.69
N PHE A 59 -13.60 -13.41 -3.75
CA PHE A 59 -14.14 -13.65 -5.08
C PHE A 59 -13.14 -14.36 -6.03
N GLY A 60 -12.05 -14.92 -5.51
CA GLY A 60 -11.06 -15.66 -6.30
C GLY A 60 -10.13 -14.79 -7.14
N THR A 61 -10.06 -13.47 -6.86
CA THR A 61 -9.10 -12.59 -7.52
C THR A 61 -7.71 -12.79 -6.91
N PRO A 62 -6.69 -13.14 -7.69
CA PRO A 62 -5.33 -13.28 -7.18
C PRO A 62 -4.76 -11.90 -6.80
N LEU A 63 -3.85 -11.89 -5.83
CA LEU A 63 -3.05 -10.70 -5.58
C LEU A 63 -2.03 -10.56 -6.71
N ILE A 64 -2.02 -9.42 -7.38
CA ILE A 64 -1.06 -9.10 -8.43
C ILE A 64 0.11 -8.35 -7.78
N GLU A 65 1.33 -8.81 -8.00
CA GLU A 65 2.53 -8.05 -7.63
C GLU A 65 2.70 -6.90 -8.61
N LEU A 66 2.73 -5.66 -8.09
CA LEU A 66 2.98 -4.43 -8.85
C LEU A 66 4.48 -4.10 -8.88
#